data_AF-A0A2A9D3S2-F1
#
_entry.id   AF-A0A2A9D3S2-F1
#
_cell.length_a   1.000
_cell.length_b   1.000
_cell.length_c   1.000
_cell.angle_alpha   90.00
_cell.angle_beta   90.00
_cell.angle_gamma   90.00
#
_symmetry.space_group_name_H-M   'P 1'
#
loop_
_entity.id
_entity.type
_entity.pdbx_description
1 polymer ?
#
loop_
_entity_poly.entity_id
_entity_poly.type
_entity_poly.pdbx_seq_one_letter_code
_entity_poly.pdbx_strand_id
1 'polypeptide(L)'
;MTTLAPHRRLPGLTPTAVKQSWGFMIGSSFFAVAAALSIGGASATVPNLLCFVGAWFFTGAGLIQTIRSAPRMTTVPGRPHPVLRAEWLGAATQSFGTVMFNISTTSALYARTVVEQDRWVWSPDAGGSVAFLVSGYFILVAYSHANGTLWAPASAEWWSAQINMLGCIAFGFSAVGAYVLPDNNVVNSAIANWGTLIGAICFFLTSLVVLPAAMRARRQAPTAQPA
;
A
#
# COMPACT_ATOMS: atom_id res chain seq x y z
N MET A 1 24.54 20.88 -30.79
CA MET A 1 23.14 20.55 -30.44
C MET A 1 22.95 19.06 -30.59
N THR A 2 23.07 18.31 -29.50
CA THR A 2 22.96 16.85 -29.50
C THR A 2 21.48 16.49 -29.34
N THR A 3 20.83 16.08 -30.43
CA THR A 3 19.49 15.51 -30.41
C THR A 3 19.53 14.21 -29.61
N LEU A 4 19.07 14.25 -28.36
CA LEU A 4 18.83 13.05 -27.55
C LEU A 4 17.90 12.13 -28.35
N ALA A 5 18.39 10.94 -28.70
CA ALA A 5 17.59 9.92 -29.36
C ALA A 5 16.29 9.67 -28.57
N PRO A 6 15.14 9.44 -29.24
CA PRO A 6 13.89 9.16 -28.55
C PRO A 6 14.07 7.94 -27.66
N HIS A 7 13.99 8.13 -26.34
CA HIS A 7 14.05 7.03 -25.37
C HIS A 7 13.00 6.00 -25.74
N ARG A 8 13.43 4.84 -26.25
CA ARG A 8 12.56 3.71 -26.55
C ARG A 8 11.88 3.28 -25.25
N ARG A 9 10.61 3.65 -25.07
CA ARG A 9 9.84 3.29 -23.87
C ARG A 9 9.68 1.77 -23.86
N LEU A 10 10.41 1.08 -22.98
CA LEU A 10 10.26 -0.35 -22.76
C LEU A 10 8.89 -0.59 -22.08
N PRO A 11 7.88 -1.17 -22.76
CA PRO A 11 6.50 -1.23 -22.26
C PRO A 11 6.38 -1.97 -20.92
N GLY A 12 7.26 -2.95 -20.70
CA GLY A 12 7.37 -3.69 -19.44
C GLY A 12 7.81 -2.84 -18.25
N LEU A 13 8.67 -1.84 -18.47
CA LEU A 13 9.24 -0.99 -17.41
C LEU A 13 8.44 0.28 -17.15
N THR A 14 7.48 0.64 -18.01
CA THR A 14 6.65 1.83 -17.81
C THR A 14 5.72 1.64 -16.59
N PRO A 15 5.81 2.49 -15.55
CA PRO A 15 4.92 2.44 -14.40
C PRO A 15 3.53 2.96 -14.77
N THR A 16 2.50 2.11 -14.67
CA THR A 16 1.12 2.47 -15.01
C THR A 16 0.18 2.23 -13.84
N ALA A 17 -0.92 2.99 -13.79
CA ALA A 17 -1.97 2.80 -12.79
C ALA A 17 -2.56 1.39 -12.84
N VAL A 18 -2.66 0.78 -14.03
CA VAL A 18 -3.12 -0.62 -14.18
C VAL A 18 -2.16 -1.60 -13.50
N LYS A 19 -0.84 -1.46 -13.68
CA LYS A 19 0.15 -2.33 -13.01
C LYS A 19 0.13 -2.15 -11.50
N GLN A 20 0.03 -0.91 -11.03
CA GLN A 20 -0.12 -0.57 -9.62
C GLN A 20 -1.37 -1.24 -9.02
N SER A 21 -2.54 -1.06 -9.62
CA SER A 21 -3.79 -1.63 -9.13
C SER A 21 -3.75 -3.15 -9.05
N TRP A 22 -3.25 -3.83 -10.10
CA TRP A 22 -3.10 -5.28 -10.07
C TRP A 22 -2.12 -5.76 -9.01
N GLY A 23 -0.98 -5.08 -8.83
CA GLY A 23 -0.02 -5.41 -7.78
C GLY A 23 -0.65 -5.33 -6.39
N PHE A 24 -1.36 -4.25 -6.06
CA PHE A 24 -2.07 -4.13 -4.79
C PHE A 24 -3.18 -5.19 -4.64
N MET A 25 -3.96 -5.46 -5.68
CA MET A 25 -5.03 -6.48 -5.63
C MET A 25 -4.47 -7.88 -5.40
N ILE A 26 -3.44 -8.30 -6.14
CA ILE A 26 -2.82 -9.62 -5.97
C ILE A 26 -2.22 -9.75 -4.57
N GLY A 27 -1.45 -8.74 -4.14
CA GLY A 27 -0.87 -8.72 -2.80
C GLY A 27 -1.94 -8.82 -1.71
N SER A 28 -3.01 -8.04 -1.83
CA SER A 28 -4.14 -8.05 -0.89
C SER A 28 -4.83 -9.41 -0.81
N SER A 29 -5.03 -10.10 -1.94
CA SER A 29 -5.62 -11.43 -1.96
C SER A 29 -4.77 -12.45 -1.17
N PHE A 30 -3.44 -12.40 -1.29
CA PHE A 30 -2.55 -13.26 -0.51
C PHE A 30 -2.69 -13.01 1.00
N PHE A 31 -2.69 -11.75 1.43
CA PHE A 31 -2.90 -11.40 2.85
C PHE A 31 -4.28 -11.82 3.36
N ALA A 32 -5.34 -11.64 2.55
CA ALA A 32 -6.69 -12.04 2.92
C ALA A 32 -6.79 -13.56 3.11
N VAL A 33 -6.22 -14.35 2.20
CA VAL A 33 -6.19 -15.81 2.33
C VAL A 33 -5.34 -16.24 3.53
N ALA A 34 -4.17 -15.63 3.74
CA ALA A 34 -3.32 -15.92 4.90
C ALA A 34 -4.05 -15.67 6.23
N ALA A 35 -4.73 -14.53 6.35
CA ALA A 35 -5.51 -14.18 7.53
C ALA A 35 -6.70 -15.14 7.71
N ALA A 36 -7.44 -15.46 6.65
CA ALA A 36 -8.55 -16.40 6.70
C ALA A 36 -8.12 -17.80 7.16
N LEU A 37 -6.98 -18.30 6.66
CA LEU A 37 -6.39 -19.57 7.12
C LEU A 37 -5.99 -19.51 8.60
N SER A 38 -5.40 -18.40 9.05
CA SER A 38 -5.01 -18.21 10.45
C SER A 38 -6.23 -18.15 11.38
N ILE A 39 -7.31 -17.49 10.96
CA ILE A 39 -8.61 -17.49 11.68
C ILE A 39 -9.18 -18.91 11.75
N GLY A 40 -9.03 -19.68 10.68
CA GLY A 40 -9.44 -21.09 10.62
C GLY A 40 -8.54 -22.07 11.39
N GLY A 41 -7.51 -21.58 12.09
CA GLY A 41 -6.61 -22.40 12.91
C GLY A 41 -5.51 -23.13 12.13
N ALA A 42 -5.20 -22.71 10.90
CA ALA A 42 -4.09 -23.28 10.14
C ALA A 42 -2.74 -22.99 10.84
N SER A 43 -1.79 -23.93 10.73
CA SER A 43 -0.42 -23.70 11.19
C SER A 43 0.23 -22.53 10.46
N ALA A 44 1.09 -21.77 11.15
CA ALA A 44 1.65 -20.49 10.67
C ALA A 44 2.48 -20.59 9.37
N THR A 45 2.97 -21.77 9.00
CA THR A 45 3.83 -21.96 7.82
C THR A 45 3.21 -21.45 6.51
N VAL A 46 1.96 -21.85 6.23
CA VAL A 46 1.28 -21.49 4.97
C VAL A 46 0.86 -20.01 4.98
N PRO A 47 0.20 -19.47 6.03
CA PRO A 47 -0.08 -18.04 6.15
C PRO A 47 1.16 -17.17 6.02
N ASN A 48 2.27 -17.50 6.68
CA ASN A 48 3.50 -16.70 6.61
C ASN A 48 4.07 -16.65 5.19
N LEU A 49 4.06 -17.78 4.46
CA LEU A 49 4.49 -17.84 3.06
C LEU A 49 3.59 -16.99 2.15
N LEU A 50 2.27 -17.06 2.34
CA LEU A 50 1.33 -16.24 1.58
C LEU A 50 1.55 -14.75 1.84
N CYS A 51 1.71 -14.35 3.11
CA CYS A 51 2.04 -12.96 3.48
C CYS A 51 3.37 -12.51 2.86
N PHE A 52 4.41 -13.34 2.89
CA PHE A 52 5.69 -13.05 2.24
C PHE A 52 5.55 -12.78 0.75
N VAL A 53 4.85 -13.66 0.01
CA VAL A 53 4.61 -13.48 -1.42
C VAL A 53 3.77 -12.21 -1.67
N GLY A 54 2.71 -12.01 -0.89
CA GLY A 54 1.86 -10.83 -0.98
C GLY A 54 2.60 -9.51 -0.75
N ALA A 55 3.55 -9.48 0.19
CA ALA A 55 4.33 -8.30 0.53
C ALA A 55 5.21 -7.81 -0.64
N TRP A 56 5.71 -8.71 -1.48
CA TRP A 56 6.46 -8.33 -2.68
C TRP A 56 5.59 -7.61 -3.72
N PHE A 57 4.35 -8.08 -3.92
CA PHE A 57 3.40 -7.40 -4.79
C PHE A 57 3.02 -6.01 -4.26
N PHE A 58 2.78 -5.88 -2.96
CA PHE A 58 2.57 -4.57 -2.31
C PHE A 58 3.79 -3.65 -2.48
N THR A 59 5.00 -4.16 -2.29
CA THR A 59 6.24 -3.39 -2.42
C THR A 59 6.41 -2.86 -3.85
N GLY A 60 6.24 -3.73 -4.85
CA GLY A 60 6.28 -3.32 -6.26
C GLY A 60 5.19 -2.29 -6.61
N ALA A 61 3.97 -2.49 -6.14
CA ALA A 61 2.86 -1.56 -6.38
C ALA A 61 3.08 -0.19 -5.72
N GLY A 62 3.56 -0.16 -4.46
CA GLY A 62 3.90 1.08 -3.74
C GLY A 62 5.02 1.86 -4.42
N LEU A 63 6.03 1.17 -4.95
CA LEU A 63 7.08 1.81 -5.75
C LEU A 63 6.51 2.44 -7.03
N ILE A 64 5.68 1.70 -7.78
CA ILE A 64 5.00 2.22 -8.98
C ILE A 64 4.16 3.45 -8.64
N GLN A 65 3.40 3.41 -7.54
CA GLN A 65 2.60 4.53 -7.05
C GLN A 65 3.47 5.75 -6.76
N THR A 66 4.59 5.58 -6.05
CA THR A 66 5.52 6.66 -5.71
C THR A 66 6.13 7.31 -6.95
N ILE A 67 6.54 6.49 -7.92
CA ILE A 67 7.09 6.99 -9.19
C ILE A 67 6.01 7.78 -9.96
N ARG A 68 4.77 7.31 -9.95
CA ARG A 68 3.63 7.96 -10.61
C ARG A 68 3.16 9.25 -9.95
N SER A 69 3.39 9.42 -8.65
CA SER A 69 3.02 10.64 -7.92
C SER A 69 3.98 11.81 -8.16
N ALA A 70 4.99 11.68 -9.03
CA ALA A 70 5.86 12.79 -9.42
C ALA A 70 5.09 13.93 -10.14
N PRO A 71 5.58 15.19 -10.11
CA PRO A 71 6.76 15.68 -9.39
C PRO A 71 6.57 15.64 -7.86
N ARG A 72 7.66 15.73 -7.07
CA ARG A 72 7.60 15.65 -5.60
C ARG A 72 7.19 16.96 -4.94
N MET A 73 7.47 18.07 -5.61
CA MET A 73 7.25 19.42 -5.11
C MET A 73 6.26 20.14 -6.02
N THR A 74 5.56 21.11 -5.44
CA THR A 74 4.68 22.04 -6.16
C THR A 74 4.91 23.46 -5.66
N THR A 75 4.71 24.43 -6.54
CA THR A 75 4.68 25.85 -6.17
C THR A 75 3.26 26.22 -5.75
N VAL A 76 3.14 27.06 -4.72
CA VAL A 76 1.86 27.55 -4.21
C VAL A 76 1.88 29.08 -4.25
N PRO A 77 0.86 29.74 -4.84
CA PRO A 77 0.77 31.19 -4.83
C PRO A 77 0.89 31.74 -3.40
N GLY A 78 1.72 32.77 -3.22
CA GLY A 78 1.97 33.38 -1.92
C GLY A 78 3.01 32.67 -1.03
N ARG A 79 3.65 31.59 -1.50
CA ARG A 79 4.80 30.98 -0.82
C ARG A 79 6.10 31.19 -1.61
N PRO A 80 7.20 31.62 -0.95
CA PRO A 80 8.46 31.92 -1.62
C PRO A 80 9.20 30.66 -2.09
N HIS A 81 8.94 29.49 -1.48
CA HIS A 81 9.62 28.25 -1.80
C HIS A 81 8.63 27.13 -2.15
N PRO A 82 8.99 26.21 -3.07
CA PRO A 82 8.18 25.03 -3.37
C PRO A 82 7.96 24.16 -2.13
N VAL A 83 6.79 23.53 -2.04
CA VAL A 83 6.42 22.64 -0.94
C VAL A 83 6.25 21.21 -1.43
N LEU A 84 6.42 20.24 -0.53
CA LEU A 84 6.19 18.83 -0.85
C LEU A 84 4.70 18.58 -1.14
N ARG A 85 4.45 17.81 -2.20
CA ARG A 85 3.10 17.42 -2.61
C ARG A 85 2.56 16.33 -1.70
N ALA A 86 1.34 16.50 -1.21
CA ALA A 86 0.67 15.53 -0.36
C ALA A 86 0.47 14.18 -1.07
N GLU A 87 0.19 14.18 -2.39
CA GLU A 87 0.08 12.94 -3.19
C GLU A 87 1.40 12.15 -3.19
N TRP A 88 2.53 12.86 -3.28
CA TRP A 88 3.84 12.24 -3.30
C TRP A 88 4.23 11.76 -1.90
N LEU A 89 3.96 12.56 -0.86
CA LEU A 89 4.20 12.15 0.53
C LEU A 89 3.38 10.92 0.91
N GLY A 90 2.10 10.90 0.54
CA GLY A 90 1.22 9.75 0.74
C GLY A 90 1.77 8.50 0.05
N ALA A 91 2.08 8.59 -1.24
CA ALA A 91 2.64 7.46 -1.98
C ALA A 91 4.01 7.00 -1.43
N ALA A 92 4.90 7.92 -1.06
CA ALA A 92 6.22 7.60 -0.54
C ALA A 92 6.15 6.92 0.84
N THR A 93 5.31 7.43 1.74
CA THR A 93 5.09 6.82 3.07
C THR A 93 4.38 5.47 2.95
N GLN A 94 3.43 5.32 2.02
CA GLN A 94 2.86 4.01 1.68
C GLN A 94 3.95 3.05 1.21
N SER A 95 4.80 3.46 0.26
CA SER A 95 5.87 2.60 -0.25
C SER A 95 6.92 2.26 0.80
N PHE A 96 7.14 3.14 1.78
CA PHE A 96 7.99 2.82 2.91
C PHE A 96 7.33 1.75 3.81
N GLY A 97 6.05 1.90 4.10
CA GLY A 97 5.29 0.90 4.87
C GLY A 97 5.28 -0.48 4.20
N THR A 98 5.18 -0.57 2.87
CA THR A 98 5.23 -1.86 2.17
C THR A 98 6.58 -2.55 2.30
N VAL A 99 7.69 -1.80 2.32
CA VAL A 99 9.03 -2.34 2.61
C VAL A 99 9.11 -2.87 4.03
N MET A 100 8.55 -2.15 5.01
CA MET A 100 8.53 -2.62 6.41
C MET A 100 7.72 -3.91 6.57
N PHE A 101 6.56 -4.03 5.90
CA PHE A 101 5.80 -5.29 5.86
C PHE A 101 6.57 -6.41 5.16
N ASN A 102 7.36 -6.11 4.14
CA ASN A 102 8.22 -7.10 3.50
C ASN A 102 9.30 -7.64 4.47
N ILE A 103 9.92 -6.75 5.25
CA ILE A 103 10.87 -7.13 6.29
C ILE A 103 10.18 -7.99 7.37
N SER A 104 9.01 -7.58 7.84
CA SER A 104 8.21 -8.33 8.83
C SER A 104 7.87 -9.74 8.34
N THR A 105 7.25 -9.84 7.15
CA THR A 105 6.80 -11.12 6.58
C THR A 105 7.94 -12.04 6.17
N THR A 106 9.08 -11.49 5.74
CA THR A 106 10.31 -12.27 5.53
C THR A 106 10.81 -12.83 6.86
N SER A 107 10.85 -12.00 7.90
CA SER A 107 11.29 -12.41 9.24
C SER A 107 10.40 -13.50 9.83
N ALA A 108 9.09 -13.46 9.55
CA ALA A 108 8.12 -14.46 9.99
C ALA A 108 8.38 -15.88 9.41
N LEU A 109 9.16 -16.02 8.34
CA LEU A 109 9.57 -17.32 7.81
C LEU A 109 10.66 -17.98 8.66
N TYR A 110 11.47 -17.17 9.35
CA TYR A 110 12.68 -17.62 10.05
C TYR A 110 12.60 -17.51 11.56
N ALA A 111 11.76 -16.62 12.10
CA ALA A 111 11.62 -16.43 13.53
C ALA A 111 11.18 -17.72 14.24
N ARG A 112 11.97 -18.18 15.22
CA ARG A 112 11.74 -19.40 16.01
C ARG A 112 11.41 -19.10 17.46
N THR A 113 11.74 -17.90 17.94
CA THR A 113 11.55 -17.50 19.33
C THR A 113 10.60 -16.32 19.47
N VAL A 114 10.00 -16.15 20.65
CA VAL A 114 9.10 -15.02 20.94
C VAL A 114 9.81 -13.68 20.83
N VAL A 115 11.08 -13.61 21.25
CA VAL A 115 11.91 -12.40 21.12
C VAL A 115 12.14 -12.04 19.64
N GLU A 116 12.36 -13.03 18.78
CA GLU A 116 12.49 -12.78 17.34
C GLU A 116 11.17 -12.34 16.71
N GLN A 117 10.04 -12.92 17.15
CA GLN A 117 8.71 -12.52 16.72
C GLN A 117 8.45 -11.04 17.09
N ASP A 118 8.71 -10.63 18.32
CA ASP A 118 8.52 -9.24 18.77
C ASP A 118 9.44 -8.25 18.02
N ARG A 119 10.74 -8.57 17.95
CA ARG A 119 11.73 -7.64 17.41
C ARG A 119 11.73 -7.56 15.88
N TRP A 120 11.61 -8.69 15.20
CA TRP A 120 11.81 -8.77 13.75
C TRP A 120 10.51 -8.91 12.95
N VAL A 121 9.44 -9.41 13.56
CA VAL A 121 8.13 -9.52 12.90
C VAL A 121 7.23 -8.35 13.30
N TRP A 122 7.01 -8.15 14.60
CA TRP A 122 6.09 -7.14 15.10
C TRP A 122 6.61 -5.71 14.92
N SER A 123 7.86 -5.42 15.29
CA SER A 123 8.37 -4.03 15.21
C SER A 123 8.29 -3.44 13.79
N PRO A 124 8.69 -4.14 12.71
CA PRO A 124 8.48 -3.64 11.36
C PRO A 124 7.01 -3.60 10.93
N ASP A 125 6.17 -4.53 11.40
CA ASP A 125 4.72 -4.53 11.14
C ASP A 125 4.03 -3.28 11.73
N ALA A 126 4.35 -2.95 12.98
CA ALA A 126 3.85 -1.76 13.66
C ALA A 126 4.32 -0.47 12.95
N GLY A 127 5.61 -0.38 12.61
CA GLY A 127 6.12 0.77 11.87
C GLY A 127 5.52 0.91 10.47
N GLY A 128 5.29 -0.21 9.78
CA GLY A 128 4.60 -0.24 8.47
C GLY A 128 3.15 0.26 8.58
N SER A 129 2.44 -0.15 9.63
CA SER A 129 1.07 0.29 9.92
C SER A 129 1.00 1.79 10.21
N VAL A 130 1.95 2.33 10.98
CA VAL A 130 2.04 3.79 11.21
C VAL A 130 2.29 4.52 9.89
N ALA A 131 3.20 4.02 9.04
CA ALA A 131 3.49 4.63 7.74
C ALA A 131 2.24 4.63 6.83
N PHE A 132 1.43 3.58 6.86
CA PHE A 132 0.16 3.49 6.12
C PHE A 132 -0.89 4.49 6.64
N LEU A 133 -1.00 4.70 7.96
CA LEU A 133 -1.88 5.72 8.53
C LEU A 133 -1.47 7.13 8.11
N VAL A 134 -0.18 7.44 8.20
CA VAL A 134 0.39 8.71 7.73
C VAL A 134 0.13 8.91 6.24
N SER A 135 0.32 7.86 5.44
CA SER A 135 -0.01 7.84 4.02
C SER A 135 -1.48 8.17 3.77
N GLY A 136 -2.40 7.46 4.43
CA GLY A 136 -3.84 7.66 4.31
C GLY A 136 -4.23 9.11 4.61
N TYR A 137 -3.66 9.71 5.66
CA TYR A 137 -3.88 11.11 6.00
C TYR A 137 -3.46 12.04 4.84
N PHE A 138 -2.26 11.87 4.30
CA PHE A 138 -1.79 12.70 3.19
C PHE A 138 -2.60 12.49 1.91
N ILE A 139 -3.10 11.29 1.64
CA ILE A 139 -3.99 11.03 0.50
C ILE A 139 -5.33 11.77 0.66
N LEU A 140 -5.90 11.83 1.88
CA LEU A 140 -7.11 12.61 2.13
C LEU A 140 -6.87 14.11 1.97
N VAL A 141 -5.75 14.62 2.48
CA VAL A 141 -5.35 16.02 2.30
C VAL A 141 -5.16 16.35 0.81
N ALA A 142 -4.47 15.49 0.07
CA ALA A 142 -4.27 15.63 -1.35
C ALA A 142 -5.60 15.66 -2.12
N TYR A 143 -6.51 14.73 -1.80
CA TYR A 143 -7.84 14.68 -2.39
C TYR A 143 -8.62 15.97 -2.14
N SER A 144 -8.62 16.45 -0.89
CA SER A 144 -9.30 17.69 -0.50
C SER A 144 -8.77 18.91 -1.25
N HIS A 145 -7.45 19.03 -1.39
CA HIS A 145 -6.83 20.15 -2.08
C HIS A 145 -7.09 20.12 -3.59
N ALA A 146 -7.05 18.93 -4.21
CA ALA A 146 -7.29 18.79 -5.63
C ALA A 146 -8.75 19.05 -6.05
N ASN A 147 -9.71 18.69 -5.18
CA ASN A 147 -11.13 18.76 -5.50
C ASN A 147 -11.89 19.90 -4.80
N GLY A 148 -11.27 20.60 -3.86
CA GLY A 148 -11.91 21.66 -3.07
C GLY A 148 -13.01 21.15 -2.12
N THR A 149 -13.13 19.83 -1.94
CA THR A 149 -14.14 19.19 -1.08
C THR A 149 -13.57 17.92 -0.46
N LEU A 150 -14.00 17.63 0.77
CA LEU A 150 -13.78 16.34 1.44
C LEU A 150 -14.93 15.35 1.19
N TRP A 151 -15.99 15.78 0.52
CA TRP A 151 -17.21 15.00 0.33
C TRP A 151 -17.61 14.93 -1.14
N ALA A 152 -17.42 13.75 -1.74
CA ALA A 152 -17.75 13.49 -3.14
C ALA A 152 -18.12 12.01 -3.37
N PRO A 153 -19.26 11.54 -2.81
CA PRO A 153 -19.63 10.12 -2.82
C PRO A 153 -19.91 9.55 -4.24
N ALA A 154 -20.09 10.41 -5.25
CA ALA A 154 -20.19 10.00 -6.64
C ALA A 154 -18.83 9.70 -7.32
N SER A 155 -17.71 10.02 -6.67
CA SER A 155 -16.37 9.84 -7.20
C SER A 155 -15.74 8.51 -6.77
N ALA A 156 -15.21 7.76 -7.74
CA ALA A 156 -14.43 6.57 -7.50
C ALA A 156 -13.12 6.88 -6.73
N GLU A 157 -12.51 8.03 -6.97
CA GLU A 157 -11.29 8.46 -6.29
C GLU A 157 -11.55 8.78 -4.81
N TRP A 158 -12.71 9.37 -4.51
CA TRP A 158 -13.14 9.60 -3.13
C TRP A 158 -13.28 8.28 -2.37
N TRP A 159 -14.02 7.32 -2.94
CA TRP A 159 -14.16 5.98 -2.33
C TRP A 159 -12.83 5.26 -2.19
N SER A 160 -11.94 5.36 -3.19
CA SER A 160 -10.58 4.79 -3.10
C SER A 160 -9.84 5.37 -1.89
N ALA A 161 -9.87 6.69 -1.68
CA ALA A 161 -9.21 7.32 -0.55
C ALA A 161 -9.82 6.93 0.81
N GLN A 162 -11.16 6.88 0.92
CA GLN A 162 -11.85 6.48 2.15
C GLN A 162 -11.58 5.02 2.52
N ILE A 163 -11.74 4.10 1.55
CA ILE A 163 -11.52 2.67 1.76
C ILE A 163 -10.04 2.41 2.10
N ASN A 164 -9.11 3.13 1.47
CA ASN A 164 -7.69 3.04 1.82
C ASN A 164 -7.44 3.41 3.27
N MET A 165 -7.99 4.52 3.74
CA MET A 165 -7.87 4.94 5.15
C MET A 165 -8.45 3.90 6.10
N LEU A 166 -9.63 3.35 5.80
CA LEU A 166 -10.22 2.27 6.59
C LEU A 166 -9.30 1.04 6.65
N GLY A 167 -8.66 0.69 5.54
CA GLY A 167 -7.65 -0.38 5.49
C GLY A 167 -6.43 -0.09 6.37
N CYS A 168 -5.91 1.14 6.34
CA CYS A 168 -4.80 1.56 7.19
C CYS A 168 -5.16 1.48 8.68
N ILE A 169 -6.38 1.88 9.06
CA ILE A 169 -6.88 1.79 10.43
C ILE A 169 -7.01 0.32 10.87
N ALA A 170 -7.56 -0.55 10.02
CA ALA A 170 -7.67 -1.98 10.31
C ALA A 170 -6.30 -2.65 10.51
N PHE A 171 -5.30 -2.31 9.69
CA PHE A 171 -3.92 -2.75 9.91
C PHE A 171 -3.31 -2.17 11.20
N GLY A 172 -3.62 -0.92 11.55
CA GLY A 172 -3.24 -0.35 12.84
C GLY A 172 -3.76 -1.18 14.02
N PHE A 173 -5.04 -1.57 13.99
CA PHE A 173 -5.59 -2.48 15.00
C PHE A 173 -4.94 -3.86 14.97
N SER A 174 -4.61 -4.38 13.78
CA SER A 174 -3.89 -5.64 13.63
C SER A 174 -2.55 -5.61 14.37
N ALA A 175 -1.75 -4.56 14.16
CA ALA A 175 -0.47 -4.38 14.82
C ALA A 175 -0.61 -4.30 16.35
N VAL A 176 -1.64 -3.61 16.86
CA VAL A 176 -1.92 -3.58 18.30
C VAL A 176 -2.26 -4.98 18.84
N GLY A 177 -3.09 -5.75 18.14
CA GLY A 177 -3.43 -7.12 18.52
C GLY A 177 -2.24 -8.08 18.49
N ALA A 178 -1.29 -7.84 17.58
CA ALA A 178 -0.09 -8.64 17.41
C ALA A 178 1.04 -8.31 18.40
N TYR A 179 0.90 -7.28 19.24
CA TYR A 179 1.92 -6.89 20.21
C TYR A 179 2.19 -8.01 21.21
N VAL A 180 3.48 -8.25 21.50
CA VAL A 180 3.92 -9.27 22.44
C VAL A 180 4.17 -8.62 23.81
N LEU A 181 3.52 -9.15 24.83
CA LEU A 181 3.65 -8.70 26.21
C LEU A 181 4.91 -9.29 26.87
N PRO A 182 5.42 -8.69 27.96
CA PRO A 182 6.60 -9.21 28.68
C PRO A 182 6.46 -10.63 29.23
N ASP A 183 5.23 -11.14 29.34
CA ASP A 183 4.92 -12.51 29.74
C ASP A 183 4.92 -13.51 28.56
N ASN A 184 5.37 -13.07 27.37
CA ASN A 184 5.42 -13.81 26.11
C ASN A 184 4.06 -14.13 25.47
N ASN A 185 2.96 -13.55 25.97
CA ASN A 185 1.66 -13.66 25.32
C ASN A 185 1.45 -12.57 24.28
N VAL A 186 0.74 -12.87 23.20
CA VAL A 186 0.24 -11.85 22.26
C VAL A 186 -1.00 -11.18 22.86
N VAL A 187 -1.14 -9.86 22.68
CA VAL A 187 -2.27 -9.09 23.20
C VAL A 187 -3.60 -9.71 22.78
N ASN A 188 -3.79 -9.93 21.47
CA ASN A 188 -4.98 -10.59 20.94
C ASN A 188 -4.75 -11.06 19.49
N SER A 189 -4.48 -12.35 19.31
CA SER A 189 -4.30 -12.96 17.99
C SER A 189 -5.53 -12.87 17.09
N ALA A 190 -6.74 -12.82 17.67
CA ALA A 190 -7.97 -12.64 16.89
C ALA A 190 -8.04 -11.22 16.31
N ILE A 191 -7.70 -10.19 17.09
CA ILE A 191 -7.65 -8.80 16.59
C ILE A 191 -6.59 -8.67 15.50
N ALA A 192 -5.42 -9.30 15.67
CA ALA A 192 -4.38 -9.33 14.64
C ALA A 192 -4.90 -9.92 13.32
N ASN A 193 -5.48 -11.11 13.37
CA ASN A 193 -5.95 -11.80 12.17
C ASN A 193 -7.15 -11.10 11.50
N TRP A 194 -8.14 -10.65 12.28
CA TRP A 194 -9.29 -9.92 11.73
C TRP A 194 -8.91 -8.55 11.19
N GLY A 195 -8.02 -7.82 11.88
CA GLY A 195 -7.50 -6.55 11.40
C GLY A 195 -6.77 -6.71 10.06
N THR A 196 -5.93 -7.74 9.94
CA THR A 196 -5.26 -8.08 8.67
C THR A 196 -6.26 -8.43 7.56
N LEU A 197 -7.27 -9.26 7.86
CA LEU A 197 -8.28 -9.65 6.87
C LEU A 197 -9.09 -8.45 6.37
N ILE A 198 -9.59 -7.62 7.27
CA ILE A 198 -10.37 -6.41 6.93
C ILE A 198 -9.49 -5.44 6.14
N GLY A 199 -8.25 -5.20 6.60
CA GLY A 199 -7.28 -4.34 5.92
C GLY A 199 -6.98 -4.82 4.49
N ALA A 200 -6.76 -6.13 4.31
CA ALA A 200 -6.54 -6.73 3.01
C ALA A 200 -7.74 -6.55 2.06
N ILE A 201 -8.96 -6.77 2.54
CA ILE A 201 -10.18 -6.52 1.75
C ILE A 201 -10.27 -5.04 1.35
N CYS A 202 -10.01 -4.11 2.28
CA CYS A 202 -10.00 -2.68 1.99
C CYS A 202 -8.97 -2.31 0.91
N PHE A 203 -7.73 -2.78 0.97
CA PHE A 203 -6.72 -2.47 -0.06
C PHE A 203 -7.02 -3.09 -1.43
N PHE A 204 -7.63 -4.27 -1.43
CA PHE A 204 -8.16 -4.86 -2.66
C PHE A 204 -9.22 -3.95 -3.29
N LEU A 205 -10.22 -3.53 -2.52
CA LEU A 205 -11.32 -2.68 -2.98
C LEU A 205 -10.84 -1.28 -3.40
N THR A 206 -9.92 -0.69 -2.65
CA THR A 206 -9.25 0.59 -2.96
C THR A 206 -8.71 0.59 -4.40
N SER A 207 -8.05 -0.50 -4.77
CA SER A 207 -7.42 -0.67 -6.09
C SER A 207 -8.42 -1.06 -7.17
N LEU A 208 -9.43 -1.87 -6.82
CA LEU A 208 -10.50 -2.29 -7.71
C LEU A 208 -11.34 -1.12 -8.20
N VAL A 209 -11.70 -0.19 -7.31
CA VAL A 209 -12.56 0.95 -7.62
C VAL A 209 -11.95 1.87 -8.67
N VAL A 210 -10.62 2.05 -8.67
CA VAL A 210 -9.92 2.93 -9.62
C VAL A 210 -9.47 2.21 -10.90
N LEU A 211 -9.50 0.88 -10.93
CA LEU A 211 -9.01 0.08 -12.05
C LEU A 211 -9.75 0.35 -13.38
N PRO A 212 -11.10 0.47 -13.43
CA PRO A 212 -11.80 0.76 -14.69
C PRO A 212 -11.38 2.09 -15.32
N ALA A 213 -11.20 3.13 -14.50
CA ALA A 213 -10.72 4.43 -14.98
C ALA A 213 -9.30 4.33 -15.53
N ALA A 214 -8.39 3.62 -14.82
CA ALA A 214 -7.03 3.38 -15.27
C ALA A 214 -6.98 2.59 -16.60
N MET A 215 -7.86 1.60 -16.78
CA MET A 215 -7.96 0.83 -18.02
C MET A 215 -8.48 1.69 -19.19
N ARG A 216 -9.48 2.54 -18.96
CA ARG A 216 -9.99 3.49 -19.98
C ARG A 216 -8.91 4.46 -20.42
N ALA A 217 -8.20 5.07 -19.46
CA ALA A 217 -7.09 5.98 -19.75
C ALA A 217 -5.97 5.31 -20.56
N ARG A 218 -5.66 4.04 -20.26
CA ARG A 218 -4.67 3.27 -21.03
C ARG A 218 -5.11 3.00 -22.47
N ARG A 219 -6.40 2.75 -22.72
CA ARG A 219 -6.93 2.52 -24.08
C ARG A 219 -6.96 3.79 -24.93
N GLN A 220 -7.17 4.94 -24.29
CA GLN A 220 -7.23 6.25 -24.95
C GLN A 220 -5.85 6.86 -25.22
N ALA A 221 -4.79 6.34 -24.58
CA ALA A 221 -3.43 6.78 -24.85
C ALA A 221 -3.07 6.48 -26.32
N PRO A 222 -2.65 7.48 -27.12
CA PRO A 222 -2.28 7.26 -28.51
C PRO A 222 -1.25 6.14 -28.60
N THR A 223 -1.54 5.09 -29.37
CA THR A 223 -0.52 4.15 -29.82
C THR A 223 0.49 4.97 -30.61
N ALA A 224 1.67 5.23 -30.02
CA ALA A 224 2.79 5.79 -30.76
C ALA A 224 3.03 4.85 -31.95
N GLN A 225 2.60 5.27 -33.14
CA GLN A 225 2.91 4.58 -34.38
C GLN A 225 4.43 4.46 -34.47
N PRO A 226 4.98 3.27 -34.74
CA PRO A 226 6.38 3.18 -35.09
C PRO A 226 6.58 3.98 -36.38
N ALA A 227 7.41 5.02 -36.31
CA ALA A 227 8.00 5.65 -37.48
C ALA A 227 9.04 4.72 -38.10
#